data_AF-A0A928CI13-F1
#
_entry.id   AF-A0A928CI13-F1
#
_cell.length_a   1.000
_cell.length_b   1.000
_cell.length_c   1.000
_cell.angle_alpha   90.00
_cell.angle_beta   90.00
_cell.angle_gamma   90.00
#
_symmetry.space_group_name_H-M   'P 1'
#
loop_
_entity.id
_entity.type
_entity.pdbx_description
1 polymer ?
#
loop_
_entity_poly.entity_id
_entity_poly.type
_entity_poly.pdbx_seq_one_letter_code
_entity_poly.pdbx_strand_id
1 'polypeptide(L)'
;MKKLNLSLLIILVFISIIEFTSCKDLEVEHQHKFSEKWEMDEYYHWKKCSCGEIVFEATHSFGDWQIAKEPTEEAKGKQERKCTVCPYTVTEEIEKLAHTHKFSEVWTSDESGHWHVATCEHTEEVSDKIAHIFGDWTVTQEATEEVEGTRERSCSVCGYTVTEEIEKLAHTHKFSEVWTSDESGHWHVATCEHTEEVSDK
;
A
#
# COMPACT_ATOMS: atom_id res chain seq x y z
N MET A 1 -114.65 0.74 -7.39
CA MET A 1 -115.29 -0.57 -7.70
C MET A 1 -114.16 -1.59 -7.79
N LYS A 2 -114.04 -2.69 -7.05
CA LYS A 2 -114.88 -3.46 -6.13
C LYS A 2 -113.99 -3.94 -4.97
N LYS A 3 -114.56 -4.02 -3.77
CA LYS A 3 -114.07 -4.91 -2.71
C LYS A 3 -114.26 -6.36 -3.17
N LEU A 4 -113.33 -7.25 -2.87
CA LEU A 4 -113.68 -8.62 -2.47
C LEU A 4 -112.59 -9.18 -1.55
N ASN A 5 -112.98 -9.31 -0.28
CA ASN A 5 -112.37 -10.18 0.72
C ASN A 5 -112.72 -11.65 0.39
N LEU A 6 -111.87 -12.59 0.84
CA LEU A 6 -112.20 -13.60 1.88
C LEU A 6 -111.67 -15.02 1.55
N SER A 7 -110.86 -15.57 2.49
CA SER A 7 -110.66 -17.00 2.79
C SER A 7 -109.92 -17.85 1.73
N LEU A 8 -109.05 -18.84 2.02
CA LEU A 8 -108.64 -19.61 3.21
C LEU A 8 -107.40 -20.48 2.82
N LEU A 9 -106.79 -21.18 3.78
CA LEU A 9 -105.70 -22.19 3.74
C LEU A 9 -104.27 -21.64 3.87
N ILE A 10 -103.72 -21.55 5.09
CA ILE A 10 -103.02 -22.62 5.84
C ILE A 10 -101.78 -23.13 5.09
N ILE A 11 -100.58 -22.80 5.60
CA ILE A 11 -99.49 -23.73 5.90
C ILE A 11 -98.53 -23.03 6.88
N LEU A 12 -98.41 -23.61 8.06
CA LEU A 12 -97.42 -23.34 9.11
C LEU A 12 -96.08 -23.94 8.69
N VAL A 13 -94.98 -23.17 8.59
CA VAL A 13 -93.63 -23.68 8.89
C VAL A 13 -92.73 -22.55 9.42
N PHE A 14 -92.49 -22.61 10.73
CA PHE A 14 -91.28 -22.30 11.48
C PHE A 14 -90.29 -21.22 11.00
N ILE A 15 -90.21 -20.18 11.83
CA ILE A 15 -89.01 -19.39 12.10
C ILE A 15 -87.85 -20.35 12.41
N SER A 16 -86.75 -20.26 11.67
CA SER A 16 -85.44 -20.55 12.24
C SER A 16 -84.37 -19.76 11.49
N ILE A 17 -83.62 -19.04 12.30
CA ILE A 17 -82.45 -18.25 11.98
C ILE A 17 -81.49 -19.12 11.18
N ILE A 18 -81.00 -18.61 10.05
CA ILE A 18 -79.78 -19.13 9.42
C ILE A 18 -78.67 -18.76 10.38
N GLU A 19 -78.45 -19.60 11.39
CA GLU A 19 -77.24 -19.55 12.18
C GLU A 19 -76.11 -19.90 11.25
N PHE A 20 -75.14 -18.99 11.20
CA PHE A 20 -73.84 -19.20 10.62
C PHE A 20 -73.38 -20.60 10.97
N THR A 21 -73.37 -21.50 9.99
CA THR A 21 -72.51 -22.68 10.05
C THR A 21 -71.09 -22.15 9.97
N SER A 22 -70.62 -21.66 11.12
CA SER A 22 -69.24 -21.74 11.55
C SER A 22 -68.74 -23.07 11.02
N CYS A 23 -67.82 -23.00 10.06
CA CYS A 23 -67.03 -24.14 9.67
C CYS A 23 -66.27 -24.50 10.94
N LYS A 24 -66.91 -25.36 11.74
CA LYS A 24 -66.44 -25.85 13.01
C LYS A 24 -65.09 -26.44 12.69
N ASP A 25 -64.04 -25.73 13.08
CA ASP A 25 -62.66 -26.16 12.92
C ASP A 25 -62.61 -27.61 13.37
N LEU A 26 -62.40 -28.49 12.40
CA LEU A 26 -62.20 -29.89 12.65
C LEU A 26 -60.84 -29.96 13.33
N GLU A 27 -60.86 -29.89 14.65
CA GLU A 27 -59.69 -29.98 15.52
C GLU A 27 -59.16 -31.42 15.44
N VAL A 28 -58.49 -31.72 14.32
CA VAL A 28 -57.67 -32.90 14.17
C VAL A 28 -56.44 -32.61 15.01
N GLU A 29 -56.50 -32.99 16.29
CA GLU A 29 -55.32 -33.16 17.14
C GLU A 29 -54.43 -34.23 16.48
N HIS A 30 -53.62 -33.80 15.52
CA HIS A 30 -52.46 -34.56 15.09
C HIS A 30 -51.28 -34.09 15.92
N GLN A 31 -50.54 -35.05 16.48
CA GLN A 31 -49.33 -34.71 17.22
C GLN A 31 -48.29 -34.18 16.23
N HIS A 32 -47.89 -32.92 16.41
CA HIS A 32 -46.83 -32.32 15.61
C HIS A 32 -45.49 -32.99 15.97
N LYS A 33 -44.97 -33.81 15.05
CA LYS A 33 -43.60 -34.31 15.14
C LYS A 33 -42.72 -33.47 14.22
N PHE A 34 -41.73 -32.80 14.81
CA PHE A 34 -40.81 -31.92 14.09
C PHE A 34 -39.56 -32.67 13.64
N SER A 35 -38.91 -32.16 12.60
CA SER A 35 -37.62 -32.64 12.13
C SER A 35 -36.57 -32.61 13.25
N GLU A 36 -35.72 -33.64 13.31
CA GLU A 36 -34.67 -33.73 14.35
C GLU A 36 -33.58 -32.67 14.13
N LYS A 37 -33.19 -32.43 12.88
CA LYS A 37 -32.21 -31.40 12.49
C LYS A 37 -32.91 -30.12 12.05
N TRP A 38 -32.24 -28.98 12.25
CA TRP A 38 -32.69 -27.71 11.67
C TRP A 38 -32.42 -27.75 10.17
N GLU A 39 -33.39 -27.27 9.39
CA GLU A 39 -33.20 -26.95 7.98
C GLU A 39 -32.79 -25.49 7.85
N MET A 40 -32.07 -25.14 6.79
CA MET A 40 -31.47 -23.81 6.64
C MET A 40 -31.18 -23.47 5.18
N ASP A 41 -31.21 -22.17 4.89
CA ASP A 41 -30.69 -21.57 3.67
C ASP A 41 -29.75 -20.39 4.01
N GLU A 42 -29.47 -19.53 3.04
CA GLU A 42 -28.60 -18.36 3.19
C GLU A 42 -29.12 -17.33 4.20
N TYR A 43 -30.44 -17.21 4.35
CA TYR A 43 -31.08 -16.14 5.11
C TYR A 43 -31.71 -16.64 6.41
N TYR A 44 -32.29 -17.84 6.40
CA TYR A 44 -33.14 -18.37 7.46
C TYR A 44 -32.79 -19.81 7.85
N HIS A 45 -33.26 -20.20 9.03
CA HIS A 45 -33.34 -21.60 9.47
C HIS A 45 -34.73 -21.89 10.03
N TRP A 46 -35.20 -23.13 9.87
CA TRP A 46 -36.54 -23.55 10.29
C TRP A 46 -36.60 -25.04 10.65
N LYS A 47 -37.75 -25.44 11.22
CA LYS A 47 -38.13 -26.84 11.43
C LYS A 47 -39.32 -27.19 10.56
N LYS A 48 -39.38 -28.45 10.13
CA LYS A 48 -40.51 -28.96 9.35
C LYS A 48 -41.32 -29.94 10.18
N CYS A 49 -42.63 -29.75 10.22
CA CYS A 49 -43.56 -30.71 10.81
C CYS A 49 -43.77 -31.89 9.84
N SER A 50 -44.12 -33.07 10.38
CA SER A 50 -44.51 -34.23 9.58
C SER A 50 -45.69 -33.99 8.64
N CYS A 51 -46.53 -32.96 8.90
CA CYS A 51 -47.61 -32.54 8.00
C CYS A 51 -47.13 -31.65 6.83
N GLY A 52 -45.86 -31.26 6.81
CA GLY A 52 -45.24 -30.44 5.77
C GLY A 52 -45.12 -28.95 6.10
N GLU A 53 -45.78 -28.49 7.17
CA GLU A 53 -45.73 -27.10 7.63
C GLU A 53 -44.33 -26.69 8.12
N ILE A 54 -43.91 -25.48 7.78
CA ILE A 54 -42.68 -24.84 8.26
C ILE A 54 -42.99 -24.07 9.52
N VAL A 55 -42.21 -24.29 10.58
CA VAL A 55 -42.35 -23.65 11.88
C VAL A 55 -40.99 -23.21 12.42
N PHE A 56 -41.00 -22.26 13.35
CA PHE A 56 -39.79 -21.69 13.97
C PHE A 56 -38.80 -21.09 12.97
N GLU A 57 -39.30 -20.55 11.87
CA GLU A 57 -38.47 -19.82 10.91
C GLU A 57 -37.87 -18.56 11.55
N ALA A 58 -36.56 -18.43 11.48
CA ALA A 58 -35.83 -17.29 12.01
C ALA A 58 -34.57 -17.01 11.19
N THR A 59 -34.13 -15.75 11.19
CA THR A 59 -32.83 -15.37 10.62
C THR A 59 -31.69 -15.99 11.43
N HIS A 60 -30.54 -16.21 10.80
CA HIS A 60 -29.36 -16.73 11.51
C HIS A 60 -28.92 -15.83 12.67
N SER A 61 -28.59 -16.46 13.79
CA SER A 61 -28.00 -15.80 14.95
C SER A 61 -26.54 -16.23 15.08
N PHE A 62 -25.63 -15.32 14.78
CA PHE A 62 -24.19 -15.60 14.78
C PHE A 62 -23.52 -15.10 16.06
N GLY A 63 -22.54 -15.86 16.53
CA GLY A 63 -21.58 -15.38 17.52
C GLY A 63 -20.48 -14.51 16.90
N ASP A 64 -19.42 -14.28 17.67
CA ASP A 64 -18.26 -13.51 17.23
C ASP A 64 -17.53 -14.19 16.09
N TRP A 65 -16.96 -13.38 15.20
CA TRP A 65 -16.04 -13.86 14.17
C TRP A 65 -14.82 -14.53 14.79
N GLN A 66 -14.46 -15.69 14.24
CA GLN A 66 -13.27 -16.44 14.61
C GLN A 66 -12.32 -16.45 13.42
N ILE A 67 -11.03 -16.20 13.67
CA ILE A 67 -10.02 -16.27 12.61
C ILE A 67 -9.80 -17.73 12.23
N ALA A 68 -10.20 -18.09 11.01
CA ALA A 68 -9.98 -19.41 10.45
C ALA A 68 -8.58 -19.51 9.80
N LYS A 69 -8.08 -18.40 9.28
CA LYS A 69 -6.73 -18.29 8.71
C LYS A 69 -6.23 -16.85 8.86
N GLU A 70 -5.06 -16.69 9.47
CA GLU A 70 -4.42 -15.37 9.56
C GLU A 70 -4.01 -14.84 8.17
N PRO A 71 -4.15 -13.53 7.92
CA PRO A 71 -3.59 -12.90 6.73
C PRO A 71 -2.05 -12.84 6.79
N THR A 72 -1.40 -12.89 5.63
CA THR A 72 0.04 -12.62 5.47
C THR A 72 0.24 -11.47 4.48
N GLU A 73 1.47 -11.05 4.21
CA GLU A 73 1.74 -10.01 3.20
C GLU A 73 1.41 -10.50 1.77
N GLU A 74 1.46 -11.81 1.54
CA GLU A 74 1.26 -12.45 0.23
C GLU A 74 -0.17 -12.95 0.03
N ALA A 75 -0.88 -13.26 1.12
CA ALA A 75 -2.18 -13.91 1.05
C ALA A 75 -3.19 -13.30 2.00
N LYS A 76 -4.43 -13.19 1.52
CA LYS A 76 -5.59 -12.87 2.35
C LYS A 76 -5.82 -13.94 3.43
N GLY A 77 -6.28 -13.47 4.58
CA GLY A 77 -6.78 -14.30 5.67
C GLY A 77 -8.25 -14.67 5.48
N LYS A 78 -8.80 -15.40 6.45
CA LYS A 78 -10.22 -15.77 6.50
C LYS A 78 -10.72 -15.74 7.93
N GLN A 79 -11.93 -15.23 8.12
CA GLN A 79 -12.68 -15.36 9.35
C GLN A 79 -14.00 -16.09 9.08
N GLU A 80 -14.47 -16.83 10.07
CA GLU A 80 -15.75 -17.53 10.00
C GLU A 80 -16.56 -17.33 11.28
N ARG A 81 -17.88 -17.38 11.16
CA ARG A 81 -18.78 -17.47 12.30
C ARG A 81 -19.90 -18.42 11.98
N LYS A 82 -20.32 -19.15 13.01
CA LYS A 82 -21.34 -20.19 12.90
C LYS A 82 -22.63 -19.73 13.56
N CYS A 83 -23.76 -20.07 12.95
CA CYS A 83 -25.05 -19.92 13.57
C CYS A 83 -25.10 -20.74 14.86
N THR A 84 -25.61 -20.16 15.94
CA THR A 84 -25.68 -20.81 17.25
C THR A 84 -26.79 -21.87 17.34
N VAL A 85 -27.74 -21.85 16.40
CA VAL A 85 -28.93 -22.72 16.39
C VAL A 85 -28.80 -23.87 15.38
N CYS A 86 -28.22 -23.60 14.21
CA CYS A 86 -28.11 -24.55 13.11
C CYS A 86 -26.65 -24.63 12.60
N PRO A 87 -26.29 -25.61 11.75
CA PRO A 87 -24.92 -25.78 11.29
C PRO A 87 -24.47 -24.78 10.22
N TYR A 88 -25.25 -23.73 9.91
CA TYR A 88 -24.90 -22.73 8.92
C TYR A 88 -23.67 -21.92 9.34
N THR A 89 -22.74 -21.73 8.42
CA THR A 89 -21.49 -20.99 8.64
C THR A 89 -21.33 -19.96 7.53
N VAL A 90 -20.93 -18.75 7.91
CA VAL A 90 -20.51 -17.70 6.98
C VAL A 90 -19.01 -17.52 7.10
N THR A 91 -18.35 -17.33 5.96
CA THR A 91 -16.91 -17.08 5.87
C THR A 91 -16.68 -15.79 5.10
N GLU A 92 -15.77 -14.96 5.59
CA GLU A 92 -15.34 -13.72 4.95
C GLU A 92 -13.82 -13.70 4.79
N GLU A 93 -13.34 -12.99 3.78
CA GLU A 93 -11.91 -12.75 3.58
C GLU A 93 -11.43 -11.61 4.47
N ILE A 94 -10.21 -11.75 4.99
CA ILE A 94 -9.48 -10.67 5.65
C ILE A 94 -8.41 -10.21 4.67
N GLU A 95 -8.34 -8.91 4.40
CA GLU A 95 -7.33 -8.37 3.49
C GLU A 95 -5.91 -8.73 3.97
N LYS A 96 -5.00 -8.85 2.99
CA LYS A 96 -3.59 -9.16 3.25
C LYS A 96 -2.94 -8.06 4.11
N LEU A 97 -1.88 -8.42 4.83
CA LEU A 97 -1.12 -7.44 5.60
C LEU A 97 -0.41 -6.46 4.67
N ALA A 98 -0.22 -5.23 5.14
CA ALA A 98 0.60 -4.26 4.43
C ALA A 98 2.08 -4.68 4.48
N HIS A 99 2.75 -4.65 3.34
CA HIS A 99 4.18 -4.90 3.25
C HIS A 99 4.95 -3.77 3.94
N THR A 100 5.94 -4.12 4.77
CA THR A 100 6.82 -3.15 5.42
C THR A 100 8.26 -3.34 4.96
N HIS A 101 8.85 -2.28 4.42
CA HIS A 101 10.24 -2.30 3.97
C HIS A 101 11.22 -2.31 5.15
N LYS A 102 12.27 -3.12 5.00
CA LYS A 102 13.48 -3.03 5.81
C LYS A 102 14.60 -2.51 4.93
N PHE A 103 15.45 -1.66 5.49
CA PHE A 103 16.54 -1.03 4.77
C PHE A 103 17.90 -1.52 5.27
N SER A 104 18.87 -1.59 4.37
CA SER A 104 20.23 -2.01 4.66
C SER A 104 20.90 -1.02 5.60
N GLU A 105 21.70 -1.50 6.56
CA GLU A 105 22.55 -0.62 7.39
C GLU A 105 23.78 -0.11 6.62
N VAL A 106 24.08 -0.70 5.47
CA VAL A 106 25.20 -0.28 4.62
C VAL A 106 24.75 0.90 3.76
N TRP A 107 25.54 1.97 3.76
CA TRP A 107 25.33 3.13 2.89
C TRP A 107 25.61 2.79 1.43
N THR A 108 24.68 3.18 0.56
CA THR A 108 24.86 3.23 -0.89
C THR A 108 25.00 4.69 -1.32
N SER A 109 25.79 4.97 -2.34
CA SER A 109 26.06 6.35 -2.78
C SER A 109 26.29 6.46 -4.29
N ASP A 110 25.94 7.62 -4.84
CA ASP A 110 26.28 8.08 -6.19
C ASP A 110 26.83 9.52 -6.15
N GLU A 111 26.90 10.21 -7.29
CA GLU A 111 27.33 11.62 -7.35
C GLU A 111 26.38 12.59 -6.61
N SER A 112 25.09 12.26 -6.52
CA SER A 112 24.04 13.12 -5.95
C SER A 112 23.95 13.05 -4.43
N GLY A 113 24.27 11.89 -3.85
CA GLY A 113 24.17 11.67 -2.40
C GLY A 113 24.33 10.22 -1.99
N HIS A 114 23.82 9.92 -0.79
CA HIS A 114 23.83 8.58 -0.21
C HIS A 114 22.47 8.24 0.43
N TRP A 115 22.17 6.94 0.48
CA TRP A 115 20.90 6.40 0.98
C TRP A 115 21.07 4.95 1.43
N HIS A 116 20.05 4.43 2.12
CA HIS A 116 19.92 3.01 2.44
C HIS A 116 18.94 2.34 1.48
N VAL A 117 19.38 1.26 0.84
CA VAL A 117 18.56 0.48 -0.11
C VAL A 117 17.70 -0.54 0.64
N ALA A 118 16.48 -0.77 0.18
CA ALA A 118 15.63 -1.81 0.75
C ALA A 118 16.27 -3.21 0.61
N THR A 119 16.14 -4.05 1.63
CA THR A 119 16.72 -5.41 1.66
C THR A 119 15.81 -6.45 1.02
N CYS A 120 14.62 -6.04 0.56
CA CYS A 120 13.69 -6.88 -0.18
C CYS A 120 13.91 -6.72 -1.70
N GLU A 121 13.10 -7.41 -2.50
CA GLU A 121 13.19 -7.38 -3.97
C GLU A 121 12.95 -5.98 -4.57
N HIS A 122 12.33 -5.06 -3.80
CA HIS A 122 12.12 -3.66 -4.18
C HIS A 122 13.41 -2.83 -4.06
N THR A 123 14.45 -3.16 -4.83
CA THR A 123 15.77 -2.49 -4.73
C THR A 123 15.77 -1.01 -5.14
N GLU A 124 14.69 -0.52 -5.74
CA GLU A 124 14.50 0.90 -6.07
C GLU A 124 13.96 1.71 -4.89
N GLU A 125 13.41 1.05 -3.86
CA GLU A 125 12.94 1.70 -2.65
C GLU A 125 14.14 2.06 -1.76
N VAL A 126 14.21 3.33 -1.35
CA VAL A 126 15.35 3.87 -0.60
C VAL A 126 14.88 4.69 0.59
N SER A 127 15.66 4.69 1.66
CA SER A 127 15.46 5.54 2.84
C SER A 127 16.67 6.41 3.10
N ASP A 128 16.46 7.48 3.88
CA ASP A 128 17.51 8.40 4.33
C ASP A 128 18.38 8.95 3.19
N LYS A 129 17.75 9.24 2.05
CA LYS A 129 18.44 9.84 0.90
C LYS A 129 18.81 11.29 1.21
N ILE A 130 20.11 11.53 1.33
CA ILE A 130 20.68 12.83 1.70
C ILE A 130 21.85 13.14 0.77
N ALA A 131 22.05 14.42 0.44
CA ALA A 131 23.23 14.87 -0.30
C ALA A 131 24.53 14.62 0.51
N HIS A 132 25.65 14.53 -0.19
CA HIS A 132 26.95 14.33 0.47
C HIS A 132 27.33 15.48 1.40
N ILE A 133 27.95 15.10 2.52
CA ILE A 133 28.53 16.04 3.48
C ILE A 133 30.04 15.95 3.35
N PHE A 134 30.58 16.77 2.46
CA PHE A 134 32.01 16.87 2.20
C PHE A 134 32.70 17.84 3.16
N GLY A 135 33.91 17.50 3.57
CA GLY A 135 34.83 18.41 4.25
C GLY A 135 35.61 19.28 3.26
N ASP A 136 36.70 19.87 3.77
CA ASP A 136 37.65 20.64 2.96
C ASP A 136 38.37 19.77 1.94
N TRP A 137 38.79 20.41 0.84
CA TRP A 137 39.64 19.78 -0.15
C TRP A 137 41.04 19.52 0.39
N THR A 138 41.57 18.34 0.08
CA THR A 138 42.96 17.97 0.37
C THR A 138 43.71 17.87 -0.95
N VAL A 139 44.80 18.63 -1.10
CA VAL A 139 45.68 18.53 -2.28
C VAL A 139 46.42 17.19 -2.22
N THR A 140 46.23 16.37 -3.24
CA THR A 140 46.88 15.06 -3.40
C THR A 140 48.13 15.15 -4.27
N GLN A 141 48.16 16.12 -5.19
CA GLN A 141 49.31 16.45 -6.01
C GLN A 141 49.36 17.95 -6.26
N GLU A 142 50.48 18.61 -5.94
CA GLU A 142 50.67 20.02 -6.24
C GLU A 142 50.81 20.25 -7.76
N ALA A 143 50.23 21.34 -8.25
CA ALA A 143 50.41 21.74 -9.64
C ALA A 143 51.82 22.34 -9.87
N THR A 144 52.39 22.09 -11.06
CA THR A 144 53.62 22.75 -11.53
C THR A 144 53.33 23.53 -12.82
N GLU A 145 54.35 24.18 -13.39
CA GLU A 145 54.19 24.85 -14.70
C GLU A 145 53.92 23.83 -15.84
N GLU A 146 54.36 22.59 -15.66
CA GLU A 146 54.31 21.53 -16.68
C GLU A 146 53.19 20.51 -16.43
N VAL A 147 52.79 20.29 -15.17
CA VAL A 147 51.88 19.22 -14.75
C VAL A 147 50.73 19.79 -13.92
N GLU A 148 49.51 19.36 -14.23
CA GLU A 148 48.33 19.68 -13.43
C GLU A 148 48.43 19.02 -12.04
N GLY A 149 47.92 19.72 -11.03
CA GLY A 149 47.76 19.16 -9.69
C GLY A 149 46.45 18.39 -9.56
N THR A 150 46.22 17.78 -8.41
CA THR A 150 44.95 17.14 -8.06
C THR A 150 44.62 17.40 -6.60
N ARG A 151 43.32 17.44 -6.30
CA ARG A 151 42.79 17.48 -4.93
C ARG A 151 41.59 16.55 -4.79
N GLU A 152 41.39 16.05 -3.59
CA GLU A 152 40.25 15.19 -3.27
C GLU A 152 39.53 15.61 -2.00
N ARG A 153 38.28 15.20 -1.87
CA ARG A 153 37.52 15.26 -0.62
C ARG A 153 36.56 14.08 -0.54
N SER A 154 36.27 13.65 0.68
CA SER A 154 35.40 12.50 0.94
C SER A 154 34.20 12.88 1.78
N CYS A 155 33.07 12.22 1.52
CA CYS A 155 31.87 12.31 2.32
C CYS A 155 32.11 11.65 3.67
N SER A 156 31.88 12.39 4.75
CA SER A 156 32.11 11.90 6.12
C SER A 156 31.17 10.77 6.56
N VAL A 157 30.05 10.57 5.85
CA VAL A 157 29.02 9.58 6.19
C VAL A 157 29.24 8.26 5.45
N CYS A 158 29.32 8.31 4.11
CA CYS A 158 29.39 7.11 3.28
C CYS A 158 30.79 6.83 2.69
N GLY A 159 31.75 7.74 2.85
CA GLY A 159 33.11 7.59 2.31
C GLY A 159 33.24 7.84 0.81
N TYR A 160 32.18 8.27 0.13
CA TYR A 160 32.24 8.63 -1.29
C TYR A 160 33.26 9.75 -1.52
N THR A 161 34.23 9.54 -2.43
CA THR A 161 35.32 10.47 -2.71
C THR A 161 35.14 11.11 -4.08
N VAL A 162 35.35 12.42 -4.15
CA VAL A 162 35.43 13.18 -5.40
C VAL A 162 36.85 13.73 -5.53
N THR A 163 37.38 13.65 -6.75
CA THR A 163 38.70 14.18 -7.13
C THR A 163 38.52 15.25 -8.19
N GLU A 164 39.23 16.35 -8.07
CA GLU A 164 39.28 17.44 -9.03
C GLU A 164 40.73 17.74 -9.43
N GLU A 165 40.91 18.15 -10.68
CA GLU A 165 42.19 18.64 -11.19
C GLU A 165 42.44 20.09 -10.76
N ILE A 166 43.70 20.43 -10.58
CA ILE A 166 44.17 21.79 -10.30
C ILE A 166 44.98 22.24 -11.52
N GLU A 167 44.56 23.34 -12.12
CA GLU A 167 45.25 23.94 -13.27
C GLU A 167 46.74 24.15 -13.02
N LYS A 168 47.53 24.06 -14.10
CA LYS A 168 48.98 24.31 -14.06
C LYS A 168 49.28 25.71 -13.54
N LEU A 169 50.45 25.85 -12.91
CA LEU A 169 50.94 27.16 -12.52
C LEU A 169 51.29 27.97 -13.77
N ALA A 170 51.05 29.28 -13.69
CA ALA A 170 51.46 30.19 -14.75
C ALA A 170 52.99 30.19 -14.88
N HIS A 171 53.48 29.98 -16.10
CA HIS A 171 54.91 30.06 -16.39
C HIS A 171 55.45 31.45 -16.05
N THR A 172 56.52 31.52 -15.25
CA THR A 172 57.18 32.79 -14.92
C THR A 172 58.53 32.89 -15.62
N HIS A 173 58.66 33.85 -16.54
CA HIS A 173 59.93 34.15 -17.19
C HIS A 173 60.94 34.71 -16.19
N LYS A 174 62.12 34.08 -16.14
CA LYS A 174 63.32 34.67 -15.56
C LYS A 174 64.16 35.24 -16.68
N PHE A 175 64.66 36.46 -16.50
CA PHE A 175 65.47 37.16 -17.49
C PHE A 175 66.93 37.16 -17.04
N SER A 176 67.84 37.06 -18.01
CA SER A 176 69.28 37.08 -17.77
C SER A 176 69.70 38.42 -17.18
N GLU A 177 70.53 38.44 -16.15
CA GLU A 177 71.11 39.68 -15.61
C GLU A 177 72.10 40.34 -16.59
N VAL A 178 72.51 39.62 -17.65
CA VAL A 178 73.40 40.14 -18.69
C VAL A 178 72.61 40.90 -19.75
N TRP A 179 73.00 42.15 -19.97
CA TRP A 179 72.43 43.00 -21.03
C TRP A 179 72.84 42.52 -22.42
N THR A 180 71.85 42.45 -23.32
CA THR A 180 72.05 42.21 -24.76
C THR A 180 71.64 43.46 -25.54
N SER A 181 72.30 43.75 -26.67
CA SER A 181 71.99 44.96 -27.45
C SER A 181 72.36 44.88 -28.92
N ASP A 182 71.64 45.64 -29.73
CA ASP A 182 71.92 45.88 -31.15
C ASP A 182 71.67 47.36 -31.54
N GLU A 183 71.52 47.65 -32.84
CA GLU A 183 71.27 49.01 -33.35
C GLU A 183 69.91 49.60 -32.90
N SER A 184 68.99 48.78 -32.39
CA SER A 184 67.62 49.15 -32.04
C SER A 184 67.36 49.33 -30.53
N GLY A 185 68.25 48.83 -29.67
CA GLY A 185 68.13 49.01 -28.22
C GLY A 185 68.90 47.99 -27.36
N HIS A 186 68.62 48.01 -26.06
CA HIS A 186 69.16 47.07 -25.06
C HIS A 186 68.01 46.33 -24.37
N TRP A 187 68.16 45.03 -24.12
CA TRP A 187 67.14 44.22 -23.44
C TRP A 187 67.77 43.06 -22.65
N HIS A 188 66.96 42.46 -21.78
CA HIS A 188 67.30 41.19 -21.13
C HIS A 188 66.60 40.03 -21.84
N VAL A 189 67.36 39.00 -22.20
CA VAL A 189 66.83 37.79 -22.83
C VAL A 189 66.29 36.85 -21.76
N ALA A 190 65.12 36.25 -21.99
CA ALA A 190 64.59 35.23 -21.11
C ALA A 190 65.53 34.00 -21.04
N THR A 191 65.69 33.43 -19.84
CA THR A 191 66.55 32.25 -19.61
C THR A 191 65.82 30.93 -19.80
N CYS A 192 64.54 30.96 -20.14
CA CYS A 192 63.77 29.79 -20.53
C CYS A 192 63.97 29.47 -22.01
N GLU A 193 63.44 28.34 -22.48
CA GLU A 193 63.54 27.94 -23.90
C GLU A 193 62.89 28.94 -24.88
N HIS A 194 62.03 29.83 -24.39
CA HIS A 194 61.46 30.93 -25.17
C HIS A 194 62.44 32.10 -25.28
N THR A 195 63.41 32.01 -26.19
CA THR A 195 64.48 33.02 -26.37
C THR A 195 64.04 34.31 -27.07
N GLU A 196 62.80 34.37 -27.55
CA GLU A 196 62.23 35.54 -28.25
C GLU A 196 61.58 36.55 -27.28
N GLU A 197 61.32 36.16 -26.03
CA GLU A 197 60.76 37.03 -25.00
C GLU A 197 61.86 37.89 -24.35
N VAL A 198 61.67 39.21 -24.35
CA VAL A 198 62.64 40.19 -23.85
C VAL A 198 61.96 41.17 -22.89
N SER A 199 62.60 41.48 -21.76
CA SER A 199 62.08 42.47 -20.80
C SER A 199 62.67 43.86 -21.03
N ASP A 200 61.80 44.87 -20.95
CA ASP A 200 62.01 46.32 -21.15
C ASP A 200 62.61 46.75 -22.51
N LYS A 201 61.98 47.75 -23.13
CA LYS A 201 62.50 48.55 -24.25
C LYS A 201 62.74 49.98 -23.80
#